data_AF-A0A0C2MRA9-F1
#
_entry.id   AF-A0A0C2MRA9-F1
#
_cell.length_a   1.000
_cell.length_b   1.000
_cell.length_c   1.000
_cell.angle_alpha   90.00
_cell.angle_beta   90.00
_cell.angle_gamma   90.00
#
_symmetry.space_group_name_H-M   'P 1'
#
loop_
_entity.id
_entity.type
_entity.pdbx_description
1 polymer ?
#
loop_
_entity_poly.entity_id
_entity_poly.type
_entity_poly.pdbx_seq_one_letter_code
_entity_poly.pdbx_strand_id
1 'polypeptide(L)'
;MILIIYSCFLVLRQSFVNSSICGYTFGDREGTEYSKLLADRGIRYTIHGEFSHEWERYGDKICEKVDTSLIQPPEIWYSFSDHFYKHECEKHRADGEDSDDFIKRVLNTCSIFGGFLESIHCHVDDGRRVNVIQSIILEDQPHSHINKHDCDDRYRYETPSGQNVNVQKEQKYCMDVYRQTVSMTGSEDI
;
A
#
# COMPACT_ATOMS: atom_id res chain seq x y z
N MET A 1 -5.99 40.40 13.03
CA MET A 1 -6.95 39.72 12.12
C MET A 1 -6.31 39.20 10.83
N ILE A 2 -5.28 39.89 10.27
CA ILE A 2 -4.57 39.44 9.06
C ILE A 2 -3.73 38.15 9.29
N LEU A 3 -3.13 37.98 10.47
CA LEU A 3 -2.32 36.80 10.82
C LEU A 3 -3.10 35.47 10.79
N ILE A 4 -4.36 35.46 11.25
CA ILE A 4 -5.19 34.23 11.31
C ILE A 4 -5.53 33.74 9.90
N ILE A 5 -5.76 34.66 8.95
CA ILE A 5 -6.07 34.32 7.55
C ILE A 5 -4.86 33.65 6.88
N TYR A 6 -3.64 34.15 7.14
CA TYR A 6 -2.40 33.55 6.63
C TYR A 6 -2.09 32.19 7.25
N SER A 7 -2.32 32.01 8.56
CA SER A 7 -2.16 30.71 9.22
C SER A 7 -3.10 29.65 8.67
N CYS A 8 -4.38 29.99 8.46
CA CYS A 8 -5.35 29.06 7.86
C CYS A 8 -5.00 28.72 6.41
N PHE A 9 -4.51 29.69 5.62
CA PHE A 9 -4.09 29.45 4.24
C PHE A 9 -2.86 28.53 4.15
N LEU A 10 -1.90 28.65 5.07
CA LEU A 10 -0.72 27.77 5.11
C LEU A 10 -1.09 26.34 5.49
N VAL A 11 -1.94 26.15 6.51
CA VAL A 11 -2.43 24.82 6.91
C VAL A 11 -3.21 24.15 5.77
N LEU A 12 -4.12 24.89 5.13
CA LEU A 12 -4.86 24.39 3.96
C LEU A 12 -3.92 24.03 2.80
N ARG A 13 -2.93 24.87 2.49
CA ARG A 13 -1.99 24.61 1.40
C ARG A 13 -1.10 23.39 1.68
N GLN A 14 -0.75 23.13 2.92
CA GLN A 14 0.07 21.99 3.32
C GLN A 14 -0.70 20.66 3.27
N SER A 15 -2.01 20.69 3.47
CA SER A 15 -2.90 19.53 3.25
C SER A 15 -3.02 19.12 1.77
N PHE A 16 -2.60 19.97 0.82
CA PHE A 16 -2.62 19.66 -0.63
C PHE A 16 -1.28 19.16 -1.17
N VAL A 17 -0.23 19.00 -0.36
CA VAL A 17 1.14 18.76 -0.88
C VAL A 17 1.54 17.29 -0.88
N ASN A 18 0.97 16.44 -0.01
CA ASN A 18 1.39 15.04 0.07
C ASN A 18 0.19 14.12 -0.19
N SER A 19 0.16 13.53 -1.37
CA SER A 19 -0.74 12.42 -1.72
C SER A 19 -0.31 11.19 -0.94
N SER A 20 -1.25 10.54 -0.25
CA SER A 20 -0.97 9.30 0.47
C SER A 20 -0.96 8.12 -0.49
N ILE A 21 0.11 7.32 -0.46
CA ILE A 21 0.27 6.15 -1.34
C ILE A 21 0.57 4.92 -0.47
N CYS A 22 -0.25 3.88 -0.59
CA CYS A 22 -0.11 2.64 0.16
C CYS A 22 -0.08 1.42 -0.75
N GLY A 23 0.95 0.58 -0.60
CA GLY A 23 1.06 -0.71 -1.26
C GLY A 23 0.57 -1.86 -0.39
N TYR A 24 0.07 -2.92 -1.01
CA TYR A 24 -0.37 -4.14 -0.35
C TYR A 24 0.09 -5.37 -1.11
N THR A 25 0.58 -6.38 -0.40
CA THR A 25 0.93 -7.68 -0.98
C THR A 25 -0.09 -8.72 -0.56
N PHE A 26 -0.55 -9.52 -1.51
CA PHE A 26 -1.50 -10.60 -1.30
C PHE A 26 -0.80 -11.93 -1.01
N GLY A 27 -1.38 -12.70 -0.12
CA GLY A 27 -1.05 -14.11 0.09
C GLY A 27 -1.57 -14.95 -1.07
N ASP A 28 -0.65 -15.59 -1.78
CA ASP A 28 -0.92 -16.39 -2.97
C ASP A 28 -0.01 -17.63 -3.01
N ARG A 29 -0.60 -18.82 -2.95
CA ARG A 29 0.13 -20.10 -2.95
C ARG A 29 0.80 -20.42 -4.29
N GLU A 30 0.36 -19.80 -5.37
CA GLU A 30 0.93 -20.03 -6.69
C GLU A 30 1.91 -18.90 -7.08
N GLY A 31 1.95 -17.83 -6.28
CA GLY A 31 2.68 -16.61 -6.58
C GLY A 31 4.18 -16.59 -6.28
N THR A 32 4.72 -15.39 -6.05
CA THR A 32 6.13 -15.18 -5.66
C THR A 32 6.45 -15.88 -4.33
N GLU A 33 7.73 -16.04 -4.01
CA GLU A 33 8.17 -16.64 -2.74
C GLU A 33 7.56 -15.92 -1.52
N TYR A 34 7.51 -14.58 -1.55
CA TYR A 34 6.93 -13.81 -0.46
C TYR A 34 5.41 -13.98 -0.38
N SER A 35 4.69 -13.93 -1.50
CA SER A 35 3.25 -14.17 -1.53
C SER A 35 2.87 -15.59 -1.08
N LYS A 36 3.68 -16.60 -1.43
CA LYS A 36 3.53 -17.98 -0.95
C LYS A 36 3.64 -18.07 0.55
N LEU A 37 4.67 -17.44 1.12
CA LEU A 37 4.90 -17.40 2.55
C LEU A 37 3.72 -16.77 3.31
N LEU A 38 3.16 -15.67 2.79
CA LEU A 38 1.97 -15.04 3.36
C LEU A 38 0.78 -16.01 3.38
N ALA A 39 0.53 -16.70 2.25
CA ALA A 39 -0.56 -17.67 2.16
C ALA A 39 -0.37 -18.87 3.10
N ASP A 40 0.86 -19.37 3.24
CA ASP A 40 1.19 -20.48 4.14
C ASP A 40 0.98 -20.12 5.61
N ARG A 41 1.12 -18.84 5.95
CA ARG A 41 0.81 -18.29 7.29
C ARG A 41 -0.66 -17.90 7.47
N GLY A 42 -1.49 -18.05 6.45
CA GLY A 42 -2.90 -17.65 6.49
C GLY A 42 -3.12 -16.13 6.44
N ILE A 43 -2.12 -15.36 6.04
CA ILE A 43 -2.21 -13.90 5.85
C ILE A 43 -2.72 -13.67 4.42
N ARG A 44 -3.90 -13.05 4.26
CA ARG A 44 -4.50 -12.82 2.94
C ARG A 44 -3.92 -11.60 2.24
N TYR A 45 -3.65 -10.54 2.99
CA TYR A 45 -2.76 -9.47 2.56
C TYR A 45 -2.15 -8.76 3.75
N THR A 46 -1.07 -8.07 3.46
CA THR A 46 -0.30 -7.27 4.41
C THR A 46 0.14 -5.98 3.73
N ILE A 47 0.49 -4.96 4.51
CA ILE A 47 1.07 -3.73 3.98
C ILE A 47 2.38 -4.10 3.25
N HIS A 48 2.52 -3.62 2.02
CA HIS A 48 3.77 -3.70 1.27
C HIS A 48 4.68 -2.53 1.63
N GLY A 49 4.12 -1.33 1.73
CA GLY A 49 4.85 -0.11 2.08
C GLY A 49 3.95 1.12 2.01
N GLU A 50 4.46 2.25 2.46
CA GLU A 50 3.85 3.57 2.28
C GLU A 50 4.83 4.42 1.48
N PHE A 51 4.37 5.03 0.39
CA PHE A 51 5.23 5.62 -0.64
C PHE A 51 5.01 7.13 -0.82
N SER A 52 4.42 7.79 0.16
CA SER A 52 4.10 9.23 0.06
C SER A 52 5.34 10.12 0.10
N HIS A 53 6.46 9.55 0.56
CA HIS A 53 7.78 10.17 0.58
C HIS A 53 8.79 9.22 -0.08
N GLU A 54 9.77 9.77 -0.79
CA GLU A 54 10.87 8.99 -1.37
C GLU A 54 12.21 9.72 -1.22
N TRP A 55 13.21 8.98 -0.77
CA TRP A 55 14.56 9.45 -0.49
C TRP A 55 15.57 8.65 -1.30
N GLU A 56 16.53 9.36 -1.89
CA GLU A 56 17.69 8.73 -2.56
C GLU A 56 18.88 8.48 -1.60
N ARG A 57 18.67 8.51 -0.29
CA ARG A 57 19.73 8.39 0.73
C ARG A 57 19.68 7.04 1.42
N TYR A 58 20.71 6.22 1.22
CA TYR A 58 20.89 4.93 1.87
C TYR A 58 21.86 5.02 3.05
N GLY A 59 21.70 4.13 4.03
CA GLY A 59 22.61 4.03 5.19
C GLY A 59 22.39 5.11 6.24
N ASP A 60 21.14 5.51 6.46
CA ASP A 60 20.78 6.48 7.50
C ASP A 60 20.81 5.81 8.87
N LYS A 61 21.54 6.43 9.82
CA LYS A 61 21.63 5.96 11.20
C LYS A 61 20.28 5.95 11.91
N ILE A 62 19.34 6.80 11.46
CA ILE A 62 17.98 6.87 12.02
C ILE A 62 17.26 5.52 11.84
N CYS A 63 17.44 4.86 10.71
CA CYS A 63 16.75 3.61 10.38
C CYS A 63 17.56 2.35 10.76
N GLU A 64 18.70 2.48 11.44
CA GLU A 64 19.52 1.31 11.83
C GLU A 64 18.80 0.37 12.79
N LYS A 65 17.87 0.89 13.59
CA LYS A 65 17.09 0.12 14.57
C LYS A 65 15.63 0.53 14.50
N VAL A 66 14.86 -0.20 13.72
CA VAL A 66 13.40 -0.05 13.65
C VAL A 66 12.77 -0.93 14.73
N ASP A 67 11.96 -0.35 15.62
CA ASP A 67 11.22 -1.11 16.63
C ASP A 67 9.98 -1.79 16.01
N THR A 68 10.15 -3.04 15.56
CA THR A 68 9.06 -3.84 14.99
C THR A 68 8.02 -4.26 16.03
N SER A 69 8.27 -4.09 17.34
CA SER A 69 7.28 -4.41 18.38
C SER A 69 6.04 -3.50 18.30
N LEU A 70 6.17 -2.34 17.64
CA LEU A 70 5.09 -1.40 17.36
C LEU A 70 4.07 -1.94 16.34
N ILE A 71 4.42 -2.95 15.56
CA ILE A 71 3.55 -3.57 14.56
C ILE A 71 2.67 -4.62 15.25
N GLN A 72 1.45 -4.24 15.61
CA GLN A 72 0.50 -5.11 16.30
C GLN A 72 -0.89 -5.09 15.65
N PRO A 73 -1.42 -6.24 15.19
CA PRO A 73 -0.78 -7.56 15.19
C PRO A 73 0.28 -7.68 14.06
N PRO A 74 1.31 -8.53 14.17
CA PRO A 74 2.43 -8.59 13.21
C PRO A 74 2.03 -8.83 11.75
N GLU A 75 0.86 -9.42 11.52
CA GLU A 75 0.33 -9.75 10.20
C GLU A 75 -0.04 -8.50 9.38
N ILE A 76 -0.28 -7.34 10.01
CA ILE A 76 -0.70 -6.12 9.31
C ILE A 76 0.40 -5.55 8.42
N TRP A 77 1.66 -5.70 8.85
CA TRP A 77 2.84 -5.33 8.08
C TRP A 77 3.93 -6.36 8.31
N TYR A 78 3.71 -7.53 7.74
CA TYR A 78 4.54 -8.69 7.92
C TYR A 78 5.82 -8.58 7.08
N SER A 79 6.91 -9.14 7.57
CA SER A 79 8.12 -9.40 6.81
C SER A 79 8.90 -10.56 7.43
N PHE A 80 9.79 -11.17 6.65
CA PHE A 80 10.68 -12.23 7.12
C PHE A 80 12.01 -11.68 7.66
N SER A 81 12.30 -10.38 7.44
CA SER A 81 13.60 -9.79 7.75
C SER A 81 13.45 -8.36 8.27
N ASP A 82 14.13 -8.05 9.38
CA ASP A 82 14.20 -6.67 9.89
C ASP A 82 14.85 -5.70 8.88
N HIS A 83 15.67 -6.23 7.97
CA HIS A 83 16.27 -5.44 6.89
C HIS A 83 15.21 -4.81 5.98
N PHE A 84 14.05 -5.44 5.84
CA PHE A 84 12.95 -4.88 5.06
C PHE A 84 12.44 -3.59 5.69
N TYR A 85 12.10 -3.58 6.98
CA TYR A 85 11.61 -2.36 7.64
C TYR A 85 12.66 -1.25 7.67
N LYS A 86 13.93 -1.62 7.82
CA LYS A 86 15.04 -0.68 7.66
C LYS A 86 15.05 -0.06 6.26
N HIS A 87 14.94 -0.87 5.21
CA HIS A 87 14.91 -0.39 3.83
C HIS A 87 13.72 0.54 3.57
N GLU A 88 12.52 0.15 4.03
CA GLU A 88 11.31 0.97 3.93
C GLU A 88 11.50 2.31 4.67
N CYS A 89 12.06 2.30 5.88
CA CYS A 89 12.38 3.51 6.62
C CYS A 89 13.39 4.40 5.89
N GLU A 90 14.51 3.85 5.42
CA GLU A 90 15.55 4.63 4.73
C GLU A 90 15.01 5.31 3.46
N LYS A 91 14.12 4.61 2.75
CA LYS A 91 13.61 5.06 1.46
C LYS A 91 12.38 5.95 1.58
N HIS A 92 11.50 5.72 2.56
CA HIS A 92 10.14 6.27 2.57
C HIS A 92 9.76 7.08 3.82
N ARG A 93 10.69 7.30 4.76
CA ARG A 93 10.43 8.23 5.88
C ARG A 93 10.26 9.67 5.41
N ALA A 94 9.58 10.50 6.19
CA ALA A 94 9.50 11.94 5.94
C ALA A 94 10.76 12.67 6.44
N ASP A 95 10.95 13.94 6.03
CA ASP A 95 12.06 14.75 6.55
C ASP A 95 11.90 15.02 8.05
N GLY A 96 12.98 14.83 8.79
CA GLY A 96 12.99 14.89 10.26
C GLY A 96 12.23 13.77 10.98
N GLU A 97 11.66 12.80 10.27
CA GLU A 97 10.96 11.66 10.88
C GLU A 97 11.95 10.61 11.39
N ASP A 98 11.76 10.17 12.64
CA ASP A 98 12.50 9.04 13.22
C ASP A 98 11.87 7.68 12.86
N SER A 99 12.56 6.58 13.17
CA SER A 99 12.11 5.24 12.79
C SER A 99 10.79 4.83 13.41
N ASP A 100 10.51 5.25 14.65
CA ASP A 100 9.31 4.82 15.37
C ASP A 100 8.09 5.61 14.89
N ASP A 101 8.28 6.90 14.65
CA ASP A 101 7.26 7.76 14.06
C ASP A 101 6.95 7.36 12.61
N PHE A 102 7.96 6.93 11.85
CA PHE A 102 7.77 6.30 10.54
C PHE A 102 6.85 5.07 10.65
N ILE A 103 7.14 4.11 11.52
CA ILE A 103 6.29 2.92 11.69
C ILE A 103 4.87 3.32 12.07
N LYS A 104 4.69 4.23 13.05
CA LYS A 104 3.36 4.70 13.45
C LYS A 104 2.62 5.36 12.28
N ARG A 105 3.29 6.15 11.46
CA ARG A 105 2.68 6.79 10.28
C ARG A 105 2.23 5.74 9.28
N VAL A 106 3.08 4.79 8.91
CA VAL A 106 2.69 3.70 7.99
C VAL A 106 1.48 2.95 8.51
N LEU A 107 1.48 2.57 9.79
CA LEU A 107 0.36 1.85 10.39
C LEU A 107 -0.92 2.70 10.43
N ASN A 108 -0.83 3.98 10.78
CA ASN A 108 -1.98 4.88 10.83
C ASN A 108 -2.57 5.16 9.44
N THR A 109 -1.72 5.28 8.42
CA THR A 109 -2.14 5.61 7.06
C THR A 109 -2.63 4.37 6.29
N CYS A 110 -1.88 3.26 6.33
CA CYS A 110 -2.08 2.12 5.43
C CYS A 110 -2.79 0.92 6.06
N SER A 111 -3.10 0.90 7.36
CA SER A 111 -3.84 -0.25 7.91
C SER A 111 -5.30 -0.28 7.46
N ILE A 112 -5.91 0.89 7.27
CA ILE A 112 -7.23 1.05 6.67
C ILE A 112 -7.15 2.21 5.68
N PHE A 113 -7.10 1.91 4.39
CA PHE A 113 -6.85 2.93 3.37
C PHE A 113 -7.84 2.81 2.21
N GLY A 114 -8.40 3.96 1.83
CA GLY A 114 -9.25 4.11 0.66
C GLY A 114 -8.55 4.93 -0.42
N GLY A 115 -8.40 4.38 -1.62
CA GLY A 115 -7.71 5.05 -2.72
C GLY A 115 -8.08 4.51 -4.09
N PHE A 116 -7.53 5.12 -5.12
CA PHE A 116 -7.61 4.69 -6.52
C PHE A 116 -6.43 3.78 -6.85
N LEU A 117 -6.59 2.89 -7.82
CA LEU A 117 -5.46 2.08 -8.31
C LEU A 117 -4.41 2.97 -8.97
N GLU A 118 -3.18 2.91 -8.46
CA GLU A 118 -1.99 3.46 -9.11
C GLU A 118 -1.29 2.37 -9.91
N SER A 119 -1.02 1.23 -9.26
CA SER A 119 -0.34 0.09 -9.88
C SER A 119 -0.93 -1.26 -9.44
N ILE A 120 -0.83 -2.24 -10.33
CA ILE A 120 -1.11 -3.65 -10.06
C ILE A 120 0.04 -4.52 -10.58
N HIS A 121 0.44 -5.51 -9.78
CA HIS A 121 1.36 -6.56 -10.20
C HIS A 121 0.63 -7.89 -10.19
N CYS A 122 0.73 -8.62 -11.30
CA CYS A 122 0.03 -9.88 -11.49
C CYS A 122 1.01 -11.04 -11.70
N HIS A 123 0.49 -12.25 -11.57
CA HIS A 123 0.95 -13.34 -12.42
C HIS A 123 -0.23 -13.86 -13.25
N VAL A 124 0.08 -14.50 -14.38
CA VAL A 124 -0.93 -15.02 -15.30
C VAL A 124 -1.23 -16.49 -14.98
N ASP A 125 -2.50 -16.79 -14.73
CA ASP A 125 -3.01 -18.17 -14.69
C ASP A 125 -3.66 -18.49 -16.04
N ASP A 126 -2.89 -19.12 -16.94
CA ASP A 126 -3.33 -19.49 -18.28
C ASP A 126 -4.46 -20.54 -18.28
N GLY A 127 -4.52 -21.38 -17.24
CA GLY A 127 -5.54 -22.41 -17.11
C GLY A 127 -6.93 -21.80 -16.90
N ARG A 128 -6.99 -20.76 -16.06
CA ARG A 128 -8.22 -19.99 -15.80
C ARG A 128 -8.39 -18.77 -16.69
N ARG A 129 -7.35 -18.38 -17.44
CA ARG A 129 -7.28 -17.15 -18.25
C ARG A 129 -7.59 -15.90 -17.41
N VAL A 130 -6.92 -15.77 -16.28
CA VAL A 130 -7.06 -14.63 -15.36
C VAL A 130 -5.68 -14.08 -14.98
N ASN A 131 -5.63 -12.77 -14.72
CA ASN A 131 -4.54 -12.13 -14.02
C ASN A 131 -4.80 -12.25 -12.52
N VAL A 132 -3.95 -12.98 -11.81
CA VAL A 132 -4.03 -13.09 -10.35
C VAL A 132 -3.13 -12.02 -9.74
N ILE A 133 -3.74 -11.09 -9.01
CA ILE A 133 -3.09 -9.94 -8.41
C ILE A 133 -2.23 -10.38 -7.22
N GLN A 134 -0.95 -10.07 -7.27
CA GLN A 134 0.02 -10.35 -6.21
C GLN A 134 0.27 -9.12 -5.32
N SER A 135 0.21 -7.92 -5.91
CA SER A 135 0.23 -6.67 -5.16
C SER A 135 -0.57 -5.59 -5.86
N ILE A 136 -1.05 -4.64 -5.05
CA ILE A 136 -1.67 -3.40 -5.54
C ILE A 136 -1.04 -2.22 -4.83
N ILE A 137 -0.99 -1.08 -5.51
CA ILE A 137 -0.66 0.22 -4.94
C ILE A 137 -1.89 1.12 -5.11
N LEU A 138 -2.31 1.72 -4.00
CA LEU A 138 -3.42 2.64 -3.95
C LEU A 138 -2.91 4.04 -3.63
N GLU A 139 -3.52 5.05 -4.27
CA GLU A 139 -3.25 6.45 -4.01
C GLU A 139 -4.54 7.20 -3.67
N ASP A 140 -4.49 8.21 -2.80
CA ASP A 140 -5.69 8.95 -2.41
C ASP A 140 -6.28 9.83 -3.54
N GLN A 141 -5.44 10.20 -4.52
CA GLN A 141 -5.82 10.91 -5.74
C GLN A 141 -5.99 9.98 -6.95
N PRO A 142 -6.87 10.32 -7.90
CA PRO A 142 -7.03 9.55 -9.12
C PRO A 142 -5.84 9.74 -10.07
N HIS A 143 -5.36 8.63 -10.62
CA HIS A 143 -4.32 8.64 -11.64
C HIS A 143 -4.87 8.71 -13.06
N SER A 144 -4.03 9.21 -13.98
CA SER A 144 -4.36 9.27 -15.41
C SER A 144 -4.35 7.88 -16.07
N HIS A 145 -3.52 6.97 -15.55
CA HIS A 145 -3.33 5.60 -16.02
C HIS A 145 -3.06 4.69 -14.83
N ILE A 146 -3.37 3.40 -14.98
CA ILE A 146 -3.03 2.37 -14.00
C ILE A 146 -1.83 1.60 -14.54
N ASN A 147 -0.75 1.57 -13.78
CA ASN A 147 0.43 0.78 -14.10
C ASN A 147 0.11 -0.71 -13.91
N LYS A 148 0.50 -1.54 -14.88
CA LYS A 148 0.25 -2.98 -14.86
C LYS A 148 1.54 -3.72 -15.15
N HIS A 149 1.96 -4.55 -14.22
CA HIS A 149 3.20 -5.30 -14.30
C HIS A 149 2.90 -6.78 -14.35
N ASP A 150 3.50 -7.48 -15.31
CA ASP A 150 3.41 -8.94 -15.48
C ASP A 150 1.96 -9.47 -15.66
N CYS A 151 1.06 -8.60 -16.12
CA CYS A 151 -0.34 -8.90 -16.44
C CYS A 151 -0.54 -9.07 -17.97
N ASP A 152 -1.50 -9.90 -18.38
CA ASP A 152 -1.99 -9.98 -19.75
C ASP A 152 -3.26 -9.14 -19.92
N ASP A 153 -3.23 -8.10 -20.76
CA ASP A 153 -4.36 -7.19 -20.97
C ASP A 153 -5.63 -7.87 -21.51
N ARG A 154 -5.53 -9.09 -22.04
CA ARG A 154 -6.68 -9.85 -22.56
C ARG A 154 -7.48 -10.52 -21.44
N TYR A 155 -6.90 -10.67 -20.25
CA TYR A 155 -7.50 -11.42 -19.14
C TYR A 155 -8.10 -10.49 -18.08
N ARG A 156 -9.13 -10.99 -17.40
CA ARG A 156 -9.73 -10.29 -16.26
C ARG A 156 -8.84 -10.39 -15.02
N TYR A 157 -9.03 -9.47 -14.08
CA TYR A 157 -8.20 -9.37 -12.87
C TYR A 157 -8.95 -9.93 -11.66
N GLU A 158 -8.27 -10.78 -10.90
CA GLU A 158 -8.80 -11.34 -9.65
C GLU A 158 -7.76 -11.25 -8.53
N THR A 159 -8.23 -11.12 -7.30
CA THR A 159 -7.40 -11.42 -6.13
C THR A 159 -7.09 -12.93 -6.06
N PRO A 160 -6.11 -13.37 -5.27
CA PRO A 160 -5.83 -14.80 -5.08
C PRO A 160 -7.01 -15.59 -4.51
N SER A 161 -7.95 -14.91 -3.82
CA SER A 161 -9.20 -15.52 -3.34
C SER A 161 -10.32 -15.55 -4.39
N GLY A 162 -10.04 -15.17 -5.65
CA GLY A 162 -10.99 -15.19 -6.76
C GLY A 162 -11.97 -14.01 -6.78
N GLN A 163 -11.72 -12.93 -6.03
CA GLN A 163 -12.56 -11.74 -6.09
C GLN A 163 -12.19 -10.92 -7.32
N ASN A 164 -13.17 -10.62 -8.18
CA ASN A 164 -12.95 -9.75 -9.35
C ASN A 164 -12.54 -8.34 -8.92
N VAL A 165 -11.54 -7.79 -9.62
CA VAL A 165 -11.05 -6.43 -9.44
C VAL A 165 -11.33 -5.64 -10.72
N ASN A 166 -12.08 -4.55 -10.59
CA ASN A 166 -12.36 -3.62 -11.68
C ASN A 166 -11.19 -2.64 -11.89
N VAL A 167 -10.32 -2.92 -12.85
CA VAL A 167 -9.13 -2.08 -13.14
C VAL A 167 -9.53 -0.87 -13.99
N GLN A 168 -10.21 0.09 -13.35
CA GLN A 168 -10.63 1.37 -13.92
C GLN A 168 -10.12 2.51 -13.04
N LYS A 169 -9.67 3.60 -13.64
CA LYS A 169 -9.02 4.71 -12.92
C LYS A 169 -9.95 5.46 -11.96
N GLU A 170 -11.26 5.41 -12.21
CA GLU A 170 -12.29 6.01 -11.34
C GLU A 170 -12.69 5.07 -10.19
N GLN A 171 -12.32 3.79 -10.27
CA GLN A 171 -12.70 2.83 -9.25
C GLN A 171 -11.86 3.05 -7.99
N LYS A 172 -12.54 3.34 -6.88
CA LYS A 172 -11.92 3.33 -5.56
C LYS A 172 -11.95 1.94 -4.95
N TYR A 173 -10.94 1.68 -4.13
CA TYR A 173 -10.78 0.48 -3.32
C TYR A 173 -10.58 0.89 -1.88
N CYS A 174 -10.98 0.01 -0.96
CA CYS A 174 -10.65 0.10 0.45
C CYS A 174 -9.94 -1.20 0.87
N MET A 175 -8.77 -1.05 1.47
CA MET A 175 -8.01 -2.12 2.09
C MET A 175 -8.14 -1.99 3.60
N ASP A 176 -8.50 -3.09 4.27
CA ASP A 176 -8.50 -3.19 5.73
C ASP A 176 -7.70 -4.44 6.11
N VAL A 177 -6.46 -4.22 6.54
CA VAL A 177 -5.50 -5.29 6.86
C VAL A 177 -5.79 -5.96 8.20
N TYR A 178 -6.53 -5.28 9.11
CA TYR A 178 -6.97 -5.88 10.37
C TYR A 178 -8.07 -6.90 10.14
N ARG A 179 -9.08 -6.54 9.35
CA ARG A 179 -10.20 -7.43 9.02
C ARG A 179 -9.88 -8.44 7.94
N GLN A 180 -8.73 -8.26 7.31
CA GLN A 180 -8.38 -9.01 6.14
C GLN A 180 -9.53 -8.93 5.10
N THR A 181 -9.84 -7.71 4.66
CA THR A 181 -10.76 -7.45 3.54
C THR A 181 -10.25 -6.45 2.50
N VAL A 182 -10.64 -6.68 1.24
CA VAL A 182 -10.54 -5.72 0.14
C VAL A 182 -11.94 -5.51 -0.46
N SER A 183 -12.34 -4.26 -0.65
CA SER A 183 -13.63 -3.93 -1.22
C SER A 183 -13.51 -2.83 -2.27
N MET A 184 -14.25 -2.97 -3.36
CA MET A 184 -14.50 -1.85 -4.26
C MET A 184 -15.44 -0.88 -3.55
N THR A 185 -15.05 0.39 -3.49
CA THR A 185 -15.90 1.47 -3.02
C THR A 185 -16.52 2.12 -4.27
N GLY A 186 -17.75 1.74 -4.57
CA GLY A 186 -18.44 2.15 -5.80
C GLY A 186 -19.87 2.58 -5.55
N SER A 187 -20.12 3.88 -5.78
CA SER A 187 -21.32 4.42 -6.46
C SER A 187 -22.71 3.93 -6.01
N GLU A 188 -22.98 3.89 -4.71
CA GLU A 188 -24.34 4.01 -4.19
C GLU A 188 -24.41 5.33 -3.41
N ASP A 189 -25.35 6.20 -3.80
CA ASP A 189 -25.64 7.57 -3.29
C ASP A 189 -24.85 8.77 -3.85
N ILE A 190 -24.95 9.02 -5.17
CA ILE A 190 -25.15 10.38 -5.72
C ILE A 190 -26.36 10.36 -6.66
#